data_AF-A0A2K1QBE5-F1
#
_entry.id   AF-A0A2K1QBE5-F1
#
_cell.length_a   1.000
_cell.length_b   1.000
_cell.length_c   1.000
_cell.angle_alpha   90.00
_cell.angle_beta   90.00
_cell.angle_gamma   90.00
#
_symmetry.space_group_name_H-M   'P 1'
#
loop_
_entity.id
_entity.type
_entity.pdbx_description
1 polymer ?
#
loop_
_entity_poly.entity_id
_entity_poly.type
_entity_poly.pdbx_seq_one_letter_code
_entity_poly.pdbx_strand_id
1 'polypeptide(L)'
;MIPKKVALFLAILIACALSVPYEPLTDLLAGSMSLDTAIKISETVLGEAYPEPFEFIDSMITTALNIAVSMIIYLLVIKVFCHVKKS
;
A
#
# COMPACT_ATOMS: atom_id res chain seq x y z
N MET A 1 6.95 -22.17 -10.97
CA MET A 1 5.47 -22.19 -10.93
C MET A 1 5.02 -21.23 -9.84
N ILE A 2 4.53 -20.03 -10.20
CA ILE A 2 3.94 -19.12 -9.21
C ILE A 2 2.64 -19.76 -8.72
N PRO A 3 2.41 -19.93 -7.41
CA PRO A 3 1.16 -20.49 -6.90
C PRO A 3 -0.02 -19.64 -7.39
N LYS A 4 -1.11 -20.26 -7.86
CA LYS A 4 -2.31 -19.54 -8.37
C LYS A 4 -2.81 -18.43 -7.43
N LYS A 5 -2.65 -18.62 -6.12
CA LYS A 5 -2.95 -17.64 -5.07
C LYS A 5 -2.10 -16.36 -5.17
N VAL A 6 -0.81 -16.52 -5.43
CA VAL A 6 0.13 -15.40 -5.59
C VAL A 6 -0.16 -14.63 -6.88
N ALA A 7 -0.47 -15.34 -7.96
CA ALA A 7 -0.88 -14.70 -9.22
C ALA A 7 -2.18 -13.88 -9.06
N LEU A 8 -3.16 -14.40 -8.32
CA LEU A 8 -4.40 -13.68 -8.00
C LEU A 8 -4.13 -12.43 -7.17
N PHE A 9 -3.28 -12.53 -6.14
CA PHE A 9 -2.91 -11.37 -5.33
C PHE A 9 -2.19 -10.30 -6.17
N LEU A 10 -1.25 -10.70 -7.02
CA LEU A 10 -0.56 -9.78 -7.94
C LEU A 10 -1.53 -9.09 -8.91
N ALA A 11 -2.50 -9.81 -9.45
CA ALA A 11 -3.51 -9.22 -10.32
C ALA A 11 -4.35 -8.16 -9.58
N ILE A 12 -4.74 -8.43 -8.33
CA ILE A 12 -5.46 -7.48 -7.48
C ILE A 12 -4.57 -6.27 -7.15
N LEU A 13 -3.30 -6.50 -6.81
CA LEU A 13 -2.34 -5.45 -6.49
C LEU A 13 -2.13 -4.46 -7.64
N ILE A 14 -1.99 -4.98 -8.86
CA ILE A 14 -1.87 -4.17 -10.08
C ILE A 14 -3.19 -3.45 -10.38
N ALA A 15 -4.32 -4.15 -10.26
CA ALA A 15 -5.63 -3.53 -10.49
C ALA A 15 -5.90 -2.37 -9.53
N CYS A 16 -5.58 -2.53 -8.24
CA CYS A 16 -5.76 -1.47 -7.23
C CYS A 16 -4.83 -0.28 -7.50
N ALA A 17 -3.57 -0.55 -7.86
CA ALA A 17 -2.61 0.50 -8.23
C ALA A 17 -3.11 1.39 -9.39
N LEU A 18 -3.85 0.81 -10.34
CA LEU A 18 -4.35 1.53 -11.52
C LEU A 18 -5.72 2.18 -11.32
N SER A 19 -6.53 1.69 -10.37
CA SER A 19 -7.95 2.08 -10.23
C SER A 19 -8.26 2.91 -9.00
N VAL A 20 -7.43 2.84 -7.96
CA VAL A 20 -7.65 3.56 -6.71
C VAL A 20 -6.87 4.88 -6.76
N PRO A 21 -7.55 6.04 -6.70
CA PRO A 21 -6.88 7.32 -6.58
C PRO A 21 -6.33 7.46 -5.16
N TYR A 22 -5.03 7.20 -4.98
CA TYR A 22 -4.36 7.30 -3.68
C TYR A 22 -3.99 8.74 -3.30
N GLU A 23 -3.87 9.65 -4.28
CA GLU A 23 -3.50 11.06 -4.08
C GLU A 23 -4.23 11.76 -2.93
N PRO A 24 -5.57 11.69 -2.77
CA PRO A 24 -6.24 12.40 -1.68
C PRO A 24 -5.89 11.84 -0.29
N LEU A 25 -5.59 10.54 -0.22
CA LEU A 25 -5.20 9.88 1.03
C LEU A 25 -3.73 10.15 1.35
N THR A 26 -2.88 10.18 0.33
CA THR A 26 -1.45 10.44 0.51
C THR A 26 -1.22 11.90 0.85
N ASP A 27 -1.93 12.85 0.22
CA ASP A 27 -1.92 14.26 0.56
C ASP A 27 -2.40 14.53 1.99
N LEU A 28 -3.43 13.80 2.46
CA LEU A 28 -3.89 13.92 3.84
C LEU A 28 -2.83 13.43 4.83
N LEU A 29 -2.20 12.28 4.53
CA LEU A 29 -1.20 11.66 5.40
C LEU A 29 0.11 12.45 5.40
N ALA A 30 0.60 12.86 4.22
CA ALA A 30 1.82 13.64 4.03
C ALA A 30 1.64 15.10 4.49
N GLY A 31 0.48 15.72 4.22
CA GLY A 31 0.16 17.06 4.70
C GLY A 31 0.00 17.16 6.22
N SER A 32 -0.33 16.04 6.88
CA SER A 32 -0.34 15.94 8.34
C SER A 32 1.03 15.60 8.95
N MET A 33 2.03 15.30 8.13
CA MET A 33 3.34 14.84 8.60
C MET A 33 4.20 16.03 9.02
N SER A 34 4.60 16.04 10.30
CA SER A 34 5.54 17.05 10.80
C SER A 34 6.96 16.81 10.28
N LEU A 35 7.76 17.87 10.16
CA LEU A 35 9.18 17.77 9.76
C LEU A 35 9.98 16.82 10.67
N ASP A 36 9.67 16.82 11.98
CA ASP A 36 10.29 15.92 12.97
C ASP A 36 9.95 14.45 12.69
N THR A 37 8.72 14.18 12.25
CA THR A 37 8.30 12.84 11.83
C THR A 37 9.01 12.40 10.55
N ALA A 38 9.15 13.30 9.58
CA ALA A 38 9.87 13.01 8.34
C ALA A 38 11.36 12.70 8.60
N ILE A 39 12.02 13.45 9.49
CA ILE A 39 13.41 13.20 9.89
C ILE A 39 13.53 11.84 10.59
N LYS A 40 12.64 11.52 11.55
CA LYS A 40 12.65 10.23 12.25
C LYS A 40 12.41 9.04 11.33
N ILE A 41 11.53 9.18 10.33
CA ILE A 41 11.30 8.14 9.32
C ILE A 41 12.58 7.92 8.51
N SER A 42 13.22 8.99 8.06
CA SER A 42 14.48 8.88 7.33
C SER A 42 15.58 8.21 8.17
N GLU A 43 15.73 8.58 9.44
CA GLU A 43 16.67 7.93 10.36
C GLU A 43 16.37 6.43 10.54
N THR A 44 15.08 6.06 10.59
CA THR A 44 14.66 4.66 10.79
C THR A 44 14.86 3.82 9.53
N VAL A 45 14.63 4.39 8.35
CA VAL A 45 14.63 3.67 7.07
C VAL A 45 16.03 3.64 6.45
N LEU A 46 16.79 4.73 6.55
CA LEU A 46 18.07 4.92 5.86
C LEU A 46 19.26 5.10 6.81
N GLY A 47 19.02 5.32 8.11
CA GLY A 47 20.08 5.56 9.09
C GLY A 47 20.71 6.95 9.00
N GLU A 48 20.11 7.86 8.23
CA GLU A 48 20.60 9.22 8.04
C GLU A 48 19.57 10.26 8.51
N ALA A 49 20.04 11.32 9.16
CA ALA A 49 19.20 12.41 9.66
C ALA A 49 18.97 13.48 8.57
N TYR A 50 18.50 13.05 7.39
CA TYR A 50 18.17 13.95 6.29
C TYR A 50 16.74 13.71 5.82
N PRO A 51 15.88 14.74 5.74
CA PRO A 51 14.51 14.55 5.28
C PRO A 51 14.51 14.07 3.83
N GLU A 52 13.92 12.89 3.60
CA GLU A 52 13.74 12.32 2.26
C GLU A 52 12.97 13.29 1.34
N PRO A 53 13.21 13.23 0.01
CA PRO A 53 12.40 13.98 -0.94
C PRO A 53 10.91 13.65 -0.74
N PHE A 54 10.06 14.67 -0.81
CA PHE A 54 8.61 14.52 -0.61
C PHE A 54 8.01 13.43 -1.52
N GLU A 55 8.48 13.34 -2.77
CA GLU A 55 8.07 12.31 -3.74
C GLU A 55 8.40 10.88 -3.27
N PHE A 56 9.49 10.69 -2.54
CA PHE A 56 9.85 9.38 -2.00
C PHE A 56 8.90 8.97 -0.86
N ILE A 57 8.60 9.89 0.05
CA ILE A 57 7.64 9.66 1.14
C ILE A 57 6.24 9.39 0.58
N ASP A 58 5.80 10.16 -0.41
CA ASP A 58 4.52 9.97 -1.08
C ASP A 58 4.43 8.60 -1.77
N SER A 59 5.48 8.18 -2.48
CA SER A 59 5.58 6.86 -3.11
C SER A 59 5.55 5.72 -2.09
N MET A 60 6.24 5.87 -0.96
CA MET A 60 6.21 4.88 0.13
C MET A 60 4.82 4.74 0.74
N ILE A 61 4.15 5.86 1.05
CA ILE A 61 2.79 5.87 1.62
C ILE A 61 1.81 5.26 0.62
N THR A 62 1.88 5.65 -0.65
CA THR A 62 1.05 5.10 -1.74
C THR A 62 1.22 3.60 -1.85
N THR A 63 2.47 3.11 -1.82
CA THR A 63 2.77 1.68 -1.89
C THR A 63 2.20 0.92 -0.69
N ALA A 64 2.38 1.46 0.52
CA ALA A 64 1.85 0.86 1.74
C ALA A 64 0.32 0.79 1.72
N LEU A 65 -0.36 1.86 1.30
CA LEU A 65 -1.81 1.91 1.13
C LEU A 65 -2.28 0.90 0.09
N ASN A 66 -1.61 0.82 -1.06
CA ASN A 66 -1.98 -0.12 -2.12
C ASN A 66 -1.87 -1.58 -1.65
N ILE A 67 -0.80 -1.93 -0.92
CA ILE A 67 -0.65 -3.27 -0.34
C ILE A 67 -1.79 -3.57 0.64
N ALA A 68 -2.11 -2.63 1.54
CA ALA A 68 -3.16 -2.81 2.53
C ALA A 68 -4.54 -3.00 1.89
N VAL A 69 -4.92 -2.14 0.93
CA VAL A 69 -6.19 -2.23 0.20
C VAL A 69 -6.26 -3.55 -0.59
N SER A 70 -5.18 -3.90 -1.29
CA SER A 70 -5.11 -5.13 -2.08
C SER A 70 -5.22 -6.38 -1.22
N MET A 71 -4.65 -6.38 -0.02
CA MET A 71 -4.82 -7.47 0.95
C MET A 71 -6.27 -7.61 1.40
N ILE A 72 -6.96 -6.51 1.71
CA ILE A 72 -8.37 -6.53 2.13
C ILE A 72 -9.24 -7.12 1.01
N ILE A 73 -9.05 -6.66 -0.22
CA ILE A 73 -9.80 -7.14 -1.38
C ILE A 73 -9.50 -8.63 -1.64
N TYR A 74 -8.23 -9.03 -1.60
CA TYR A 74 -7.85 -10.44 -1.77
C TYR A 74 -8.50 -11.36 -0.71
N LEU A 75 -8.55 -10.94 0.55
CA LEU A 75 -9.21 -11.69 1.63
C LEU A 75 -10.73 -11.78 1.41
N LEU A 76 -11.36 -10.70 0.94
CA LEU A 76 -12.79 -10.69 0.58
C LEU A 76 -13.08 -11.64 -0.58
N VAL A 77 -12.28 -11.60 -1.65
CA VAL A 77 -12.40 -12.48 -2.80
C VAL A 77 -12.30 -13.95 -2.37
N ILE A 78 -11.32 -14.31 -1.55
CA ILE A 78 -11.20 -15.68 -1.04
C ILE A 78 -12.42 -16.08 -0.22
N LYS A 79 -12.87 -15.21 0.70
CA LYS A 79 -14.05 -15.50 1.54
C LYS A 79 -15.29 -15.78 0.69
N VAL A 80 -15.55 -14.95 -0.32
CA VAL A 80 -16.68 -15.11 -1.24
C VAL A 80 -16.56 -16.42 -2.02
N PHE A 81 -15.40 -16.71 -2.61
CA PHE A 81 -15.18 -17.97 -3.34
C PHE A 81 -15.36 -19.22 -2.45
N CYS A 82 -14.88 -19.16 -1.21
CA CYS A 82 -15.07 -20.24 -0.25
C CYS A 82 -16.54 -20.42 0.17
N HIS A 83 -17.31 -19.33 0.23
CA HIS A 83 -18.73 -19.38 0.56
C HIS A 83 -19.54 -19.96 -0.60
N VAL A 84 -19.32 -19.50 -1.84
CA VAL A 84 -20.00 -20.01 -3.04
C VAL A 84 -19.71 -21.50 -3.27
N LYS A 85 -18.49 -21.97 -2.99
CA LYS A 85 -18.15 -23.40 -3.14
C LYS A 85 -18.83 -24.31 -2.09
N LYS A 86 -19.29 -23.75 -0.97
CA LYS A 86 -19.95 -24.49 0.12
C LYS A 86 -21.47 -24.52 -0.03
N SER A 87 -22.05 -23.64 -0.84
CA SER A 87 -23.47 -23.61 -1.18
C SER A 87 -23.78 -24.49 -2.39
#